data_AF-A0A4V2LQ07-F1
#
_entry.id   AF-A0A4V2LQ07-F1
#
_cell.length_a   1.000
_cell.length_b   1.000
_cell.length_c   1.000
_cell.angle_alpha   90.00
_cell.angle_beta   90.00
_cell.angle_gamma   90.00
#
_symmetry.space_group_name_H-M   'P 1'
#
loop_
_entity.id
_entity.type
_entity.pdbx_description
1 polymer ?
#
loop_
_entity_poly.entity_id
_entity_poly.type
_entity_poly.pdbx_seq_one_letter_code
_entity_poly.pdbx_strand_id
1 'polypeptide(L)'
;MKKLILLVNLVITIVLSGCSVIPMKNSISFQINDHLKGQDVVYKNNWPECGNLSGTPDAIKKQKYITTYSRCKVSPEGYVPEQIIIEYAPWLTMEQVQKTLGEYPQKALSDIVLGFATEKEKNELEMWNRKQQELIEKIPATAWKRIILTPLQEVEKYKYQVPEGKGNRSRGKEIHYLISLNPDGSYDIKTKLYWVSKYQKFWN
;
A
#
# COMPACT_ATOMS: atom_id res chain seq x y z
N MET A 1 -46.28 -54.75 -47.33
CA MET A 1 -45.59 -53.44 -47.41
C MET A 1 -45.35 -52.94 -45.99
N LYS A 2 -44.13 -53.11 -45.45
CA LYS A 2 -43.74 -52.66 -44.10
C LYS A 2 -43.09 -51.28 -44.25
N LYS A 3 -43.67 -50.23 -43.66
CA LYS A 3 -43.01 -48.92 -43.50
C LYS A 3 -42.30 -48.91 -42.15
N LEU A 4 -40.98 -48.96 -42.20
CA LEU A 4 -40.09 -48.82 -41.05
C LEU A 4 -39.92 -47.32 -40.77
N ILE A 5 -40.47 -46.82 -39.67
CA ILE A 5 -40.25 -45.44 -39.21
C ILE A 5 -39.03 -45.48 -38.29
N LEU A 6 -37.94 -44.86 -38.73
CA LEU A 6 -36.72 -44.68 -37.94
C LEU A 6 -36.92 -43.44 -37.05
N LEU A 7 -37.14 -43.65 -35.75
CA LEU A 7 -37.09 -42.60 -34.73
C LEU A 7 -35.63 -42.38 -34.32
N VAL A 8 -35.04 -41.28 -34.77
CA VAL A 8 -33.72 -40.83 -34.31
C VAL A 8 -33.92 -40.09 -32.99
N ASN A 9 -33.54 -40.74 -31.87
CA ASN A 9 -33.45 -40.10 -30.57
C ASN A 9 -32.29 -39.10 -30.57
N LEU A 10 -32.60 -37.81 -30.76
CA LEU A 10 -31.67 -36.72 -30.54
C LEU A 10 -31.64 -36.42 -29.03
N VAL A 11 -30.76 -37.08 -28.29
CA VAL A 11 -30.46 -36.70 -26.90
C VAL A 11 -29.67 -35.39 -26.96
N ILE A 12 -30.36 -34.27 -26.73
CA ILE A 12 -29.71 -32.97 -26.54
C ILE A 12 -29.03 -33.01 -25.17
N THR A 13 -27.75 -33.35 -25.15
CA THR A 13 -26.90 -33.18 -23.97
C THR A 13 -26.73 -31.69 -23.74
N ILE A 14 -27.57 -31.11 -22.88
CA ILE A 14 -27.37 -29.77 -22.34
C ILE A 14 -26.12 -29.87 -21.47
N VAL A 15 -24.96 -29.56 -22.06
CA VAL A 15 -23.75 -29.27 -21.29
C VAL A 15 -24.07 -28.01 -20.51
N LEU A 16 -24.47 -28.17 -19.24
CA LEU A 16 -24.40 -27.12 -18.25
C LEU A 16 -22.93 -26.72 -18.19
N SER A 17 -22.54 -25.72 -18.99
CA SER A 17 -21.36 -24.93 -18.73
C SER A 17 -21.60 -24.31 -17.35
N GLY A 18 -21.09 -24.99 -16.32
CA GLY A 18 -21.07 -24.43 -14.98
C GLY A 18 -20.51 -23.03 -15.11
N CYS A 19 -21.27 -22.02 -14.65
CA CYS A 19 -20.81 -20.65 -14.60
C CYS A 19 -19.40 -20.67 -14.00
N SER A 20 -18.39 -20.50 -14.85
CA SER A 20 -17.04 -20.27 -14.39
C SER A 20 -17.12 -18.91 -13.71
N VAL A 21 -17.29 -18.93 -12.39
CA VAL A 21 -17.23 -17.72 -11.58
C VAL A 21 -15.80 -17.24 -11.77
N ILE A 22 -15.60 -16.27 -12.68
CA ILE A 22 -14.29 -15.65 -12.88
C ILE A 22 -13.85 -15.23 -11.47
N PRO A 23 -12.71 -15.73 -10.97
CA PRO A 23 -12.27 -15.41 -9.62
C PRO A 23 -12.21 -13.89 -9.48
N MET A 24 -12.91 -13.35 -8.48
CA MET A 24 -12.86 -11.91 -8.22
C MET A 24 -11.41 -11.49 -7.99
N LYS A 25 -10.99 -10.42 -8.67
CA LYS A 25 -9.66 -9.83 -8.48
C LYS A 25 -9.46 -9.44 -7.02
N ASN A 26 -8.25 -9.62 -6.50
CA ASN A 26 -7.86 -9.17 -5.16
C ASN A 26 -6.78 -8.10 -5.29
N SER A 27 -6.97 -6.99 -4.59
CA SER A 27 -5.99 -5.91 -4.47
C SER A 27 -5.47 -5.87 -3.06
N ILE A 28 -4.22 -5.40 -2.89
CA ILE A 28 -3.56 -5.34 -1.59
C ILE A 28 -3.26 -3.88 -1.24
N SER A 29 -3.51 -3.52 0.00
CA SER A 29 -3.03 -2.26 0.58
C SER A 29 -2.64 -2.47 2.04
N PHE A 30 -1.81 -1.59 2.57
CA PHE A 30 -1.42 -1.61 3.98
C PHE A 30 -1.41 -0.20 4.56
N GLN A 31 -1.65 -0.11 5.87
CA GLN A 31 -1.51 1.08 6.69
C GLN A 31 -0.73 0.72 7.95
N ILE A 32 0.25 1.54 8.29
CA ILE A 32 0.96 1.49 9.57
C ILE A 32 0.34 2.54 10.50
N ASN A 33 0.04 2.19 11.74
CA ASN A 33 -0.34 3.17 12.74
C ASN A 33 0.90 3.34 13.61
N ASP A 34 1.56 4.48 13.45
CA ASP A 34 3.01 4.65 13.57
C ASP A 34 3.46 5.49 14.77
N HIS A 35 2.61 5.66 15.78
CA HIS A 35 3.02 6.34 17.00
C HIS A 35 3.58 5.35 18.03
N LEU A 36 4.91 5.21 18.08
CA LEU A 36 5.58 4.72 19.28
C LEU A 36 5.50 5.83 20.34
N LYS A 37 5.18 5.49 21.58
CA LYS A 37 4.99 6.48 22.65
C LYS A 37 6.27 7.33 22.82
N GLY A 38 6.22 8.60 22.39
CA GLY A 38 7.34 9.55 22.50
C GLY A 38 8.42 9.46 21.43
N GLN A 39 8.20 8.67 20.35
CA GLN A 39 9.19 8.52 19.29
C GLN A 39 8.51 8.36 17.92
N ASP A 40 9.02 9.07 16.92
CA ASP A 40 8.58 8.89 15.53
C ASP A 40 9.17 7.60 14.95
N VAL A 41 8.61 7.12 13.84
CA VAL A 41 9.08 5.89 13.17
C VAL A 41 9.46 6.22 11.74
N VAL A 42 10.54 5.59 11.29
CA VAL A 42 10.92 5.58 9.88
C VAL A 42 10.74 4.19 9.32
N TYR A 43 10.25 4.10 8.08
CA TYR A 43 10.06 2.83 7.39
C TYR A 43 10.57 2.88 5.96
N LYS A 44 10.94 1.70 5.46
CA LYS A 44 11.21 1.41 4.06
C LYS A 44 10.49 0.13 3.70
N ASN A 45 10.19 -0.06 2.42
CA ASN A 45 9.54 -1.27 1.96
C ASN A 45 10.02 -1.66 0.57
N ASN A 46 9.79 -2.92 0.19
CA ASN A 46 10.20 -3.45 -1.11
C ASN A 46 9.23 -3.13 -2.27
N TRP A 47 8.18 -2.33 -2.03
CA TRP A 47 7.19 -1.98 -3.03
C TRP A 47 7.45 -0.57 -3.59
N PRO A 48 7.91 -0.42 -4.85
CA PRO A 48 8.43 0.86 -5.36
C PRO A 48 7.45 2.03 -5.28
N GLU A 49 6.17 1.80 -5.58
CA GLU A 49 5.16 2.85 -5.54
C GLU A 49 4.81 3.29 -4.12
N CYS A 50 5.09 2.46 -3.12
CA CYS A 50 4.91 2.82 -1.72
C CYS A 50 6.04 3.70 -1.18
N GLY A 51 7.10 3.94 -1.97
CA GLY A 51 8.12 4.96 -1.69
C GLY A 51 7.77 6.35 -2.26
N ASN A 52 6.66 6.45 -2.99
CA ASN A 52 6.17 7.69 -3.57
C ASN A 52 5.11 8.31 -2.64
N LEU A 53 5.27 9.59 -2.33
CA LEU A 53 4.28 10.32 -1.55
C LEU A 53 3.23 10.95 -2.48
N SER A 54 1.97 10.55 -2.31
CA SER A 54 0.82 11.02 -3.10
C SER A 54 0.71 12.52 -3.04
N GLY A 55 0.51 13.18 -4.18
CA GLY A 55 0.30 14.63 -4.20
C GLY A 55 1.51 15.45 -3.75
N THR A 56 2.69 14.84 -3.57
CA THR A 56 3.94 15.59 -3.38
C THR A 56 4.59 15.94 -4.71
N PRO A 57 5.41 17.00 -4.77
CA PRO A 57 6.18 17.34 -5.96
C PRO A 57 7.15 16.23 -6.36
N ASP A 58 7.43 16.06 -7.66
CA ASP A 58 8.32 15.00 -8.18
C ASP A 58 9.70 14.94 -7.49
N ALA A 59 10.21 16.08 -7.01
CA ALA A 59 11.45 16.20 -6.24
C ALA A 59 11.41 15.44 -4.90
N ILE A 60 10.23 15.17 -4.35
CA ILE A 60 9.99 14.48 -3.08
C ILE A 60 9.48 13.05 -3.30
N LYS A 61 9.00 12.74 -4.52
CA LYS A 61 8.34 11.46 -4.83
C LYS A 61 9.23 10.23 -4.74
N LYS A 62 10.52 10.32 -4.44
CA LYS A 62 11.42 9.16 -4.39
C LYS A 62 12.23 9.12 -3.12
N GLN A 63 11.55 8.97 -1.99
CA GLN A 63 12.22 8.76 -0.71
C GLN A 63 12.38 7.26 -0.47
N LYS A 64 13.62 6.83 -0.22
CA LYS A 64 13.92 5.45 0.17
C LYS A 64 13.35 5.15 1.55
N TYR A 65 13.37 6.14 2.43
CA TYR A 65 12.87 6.08 3.79
C TYR A 65 11.76 7.09 4.00
N ILE A 66 10.70 6.67 4.68
CA ILE A 66 9.46 7.41 4.80
C ILE A 66 9.18 7.66 6.29
N THR A 67 8.79 8.88 6.63
CA THR A 67 8.63 9.35 8.03
C THR A 67 7.25 9.98 8.32
N THR A 68 6.34 10.02 7.33
CA THR A 68 5.12 10.86 7.40
C THR A 68 3.83 10.22 6.91
N TYR A 69 3.87 9.19 6.05
CA TYR A 69 2.68 8.58 5.43
C TYR A 69 2.65 7.08 5.50
N SER A 70 1.79 6.55 6.34
CA SER A 70 1.83 5.14 6.67
C SER A 70 0.99 4.24 5.77
N ARG A 71 0.32 4.78 4.75
CA ARG A 71 -0.58 4.05 3.85
C ARG A 71 0.07 3.80 2.50
N CYS A 72 -0.17 2.61 1.95
CA CYS A 72 0.17 2.31 0.57
C CYS A 72 -0.82 1.33 -0.07
N LYS A 73 -1.06 1.50 -1.36
CA LYS A 73 -1.74 0.56 -2.24
C LYS A 73 -0.74 -0.12 -3.19
N VAL A 74 -0.84 -1.44 -3.32
CA VAL A 74 -0.08 -2.20 -4.30
C VAL A 74 -0.67 -2.02 -5.70
N SER A 75 0.21 -1.82 -6.67
CA SER A 75 -0.13 -1.57 -8.08
C SER A 75 0.49 -2.67 -8.97
N PRO A 76 -0.11 -3.05 -10.09
CA PRO A 76 -1.41 -2.60 -10.56
C PRO A 76 -2.55 -3.17 -9.69
N GLU A 77 -3.71 -2.54 -9.77
CA GLU A 77 -4.92 -3.06 -9.11
C GLU A 77 -5.25 -4.49 -9.57
N GLY A 78 -5.60 -5.36 -8.61
CA GLY A 78 -5.81 -6.78 -8.86
C GLY A 78 -4.53 -7.63 -8.86
N TYR A 79 -3.35 -7.03 -8.66
CA TYR A 79 -2.11 -7.75 -8.42
C TYR A 79 -1.95 -8.13 -6.94
N VAL A 80 -1.51 -9.36 -6.71
CA VAL A 80 -1.24 -9.90 -5.37
C VAL A 80 0.23 -10.33 -5.33
N PRO A 81 1.11 -9.61 -4.61
CA PRO A 81 2.50 -9.99 -4.47
C PRO A 81 2.62 -11.22 -3.55
N GLU A 82 3.66 -12.02 -3.77
CA GLU A 82 3.97 -13.16 -2.90
C GLU A 82 4.26 -12.72 -1.47
N GLN A 83 5.03 -11.64 -1.33
CA GLN A 83 5.45 -11.08 -0.06
C GLN A 83 5.62 -9.57 -0.17
N ILE A 84 5.28 -8.87 0.91
CA ILE A 84 5.65 -7.46 1.10
C ILE A 84 6.53 -7.40 2.35
N ILE A 85 7.72 -6.84 2.21
CA ILE A 85 8.67 -6.66 3.31
C ILE A 85 8.67 -5.19 3.66
N ILE A 86 8.27 -4.89 4.89
CA ILE A 86 8.36 -3.56 5.48
C ILE A 86 9.43 -3.64 6.55
N GLU A 87 10.38 -2.71 6.53
CA GLU A 87 11.35 -2.55 7.60
C GLU A 87 11.08 -1.22 8.29
N TYR A 88 11.18 -1.21 9.62
CA TYR A 88 10.94 -0.01 10.41
C TYR A 88 11.99 0.12 11.50
N ALA A 89 12.30 1.35 11.88
CA ALA A 89 13.20 1.65 12.97
C ALA A 89 12.67 2.86 13.77
N PRO A 90 12.98 2.94 15.07
CA PRO A 90 12.74 4.16 15.83
C PRO A 90 13.48 5.35 15.20
N TRP A 91 12.81 6.49 15.12
CA TRP A 91 13.32 7.71 14.50
C TRP A 91 13.35 8.89 15.48
N LEU A 92 13.96 9.99 15.07
CA LEU A 92 14.00 11.24 15.80
C LEU A 92 12.68 12.00 15.65
N THR A 93 12.29 12.74 16.69
CA THR A 93 11.16 13.68 16.55
C THR A 93 11.51 14.80 15.58
N MET A 94 10.50 15.42 14.97
CA MET A 94 10.74 16.55 14.06
C MET A 94 11.60 17.67 14.69
N GLU A 95 11.43 17.95 15.98
CA GLU A 95 12.24 18.93 16.72
C GLU A 95 13.73 18.51 16.77
N GLN A 96 14.01 17.23 17.03
CA GLN A 96 15.37 16.70 17.06
C GLN A 96 16.00 16.70 15.66
N VAL A 97 15.22 16.40 14.63
CA VAL A 97 15.66 16.49 13.23
C VAL A 97 16.04 17.93 12.90
N GLN A 98 15.19 18.90 13.23
CA GLN A 98 15.45 20.32 12.94
C GLN A 98 16.67 20.87 13.70
N LYS A 99 16.90 20.41 14.94
CA LYS A 99 18.16 20.72 15.68
C LYS A 99 19.42 20.26 14.93
N THR A 100 19.31 19.20 14.14
CA THR A 100 20.43 18.62 13.40
C THR A 100 20.56 19.17 11.98
N LEU A 101 19.44 19.36 11.29
CA LEU A 101 19.39 19.69 9.86
C LEU A 101 19.07 21.16 9.56
N GLY A 102 18.66 21.92 10.57
CA GLY A 102 18.03 23.23 10.42
C GLY A 102 16.51 23.11 10.27
N GLU A 103 15.83 24.26 10.35
CA GLU A 103 14.37 24.35 10.21
C GLU A 103 13.88 23.68 8.92
N TYR A 104 12.73 23.02 9.01
CA TYR A 104 12.09 22.46 7.83
C TYR A 104 11.57 23.58 6.94
N PRO A 105 11.84 23.57 5.62
CA PRO A 105 11.44 24.65 4.73
C PRO A 105 9.94 24.55 4.39
N GLN A 106 9.10 24.82 5.40
CA GLN A 106 7.65 24.70 5.34
C GLN A 106 7.05 25.62 4.27
N LYS A 107 7.60 26.83 4.12
CA LYS A 107 7.18 27.78 3.08
C LYS A 107 7.43 27.21 1.69
N ALA A 108 8.61 26.63 1.46
CA ALA A 108 8.94 26.00 0.18
C ALA A 108 7.95 24.87 -0.13
N LEU A 109 7.64 23.98 0.82
CA LEU A 109 6.63 22.94 0.61
C LEU A 109 5.27 23.55 0.20
N SER A 110 4.79 24.55 0.94
CA SER A 110 3.52 25.22 0.65
C SER A 110 3.49 25.82 -0.75
N ASP A 111 4.54 26.55 -1.12
CA ASP A 111 4.62 27.21 -2.42
C ASP A 111 4.69 26.21 -3.57
N ILE A 112 5.31 25.03 -3.37
CA ILE A 112 5.32 24.00 -4.42
C ILE A 112 3.93 23.36 -4.56
N VAL A 113 3.25 23.08 -3.45
CA VAL A 113 1.87 22.52 -3.49
C VAL A 113 0.91 23.48 -4.18
N LEU A 114 1.07 24.79 -3.97
CA LEU A 114 0.26 25.82 -4.62
C LEU A 114 0.70 26.17 -6.05
N GLY A 115 1.84 25.65 -6.51
CA GLY A 115 2.36 25.92 -7.85
C GLY A 115 3.05 27.28 -8.02
N PHE A 116 3.43 27.93 -6.92
CA PHE A 116 4.11 29.24 -6.89
C PHE A 116 5.62 29.17 -6.63
N ALA A 117 6.14 27.99 -6.26
CA ALA A 117 7.53 27.86 -5.83
C ALA A 117 8.54 28.23 -6.91
N THR A 118 9.52 29.02 -6.47
CA THR A 118 10.75 29.29 -7.23
C THR A 118 11.65 28.05 -7.27
N GLU A 119 12.60 28.03 -8.20
CA GLU A 119 13.59 26.95 -8.28
C GLU A 119 14.49 26.90 -7.03
N LYS A 120 14.72 28.06 -6.39
CA LYS A 120 15.44 28.13 -5.12
C LYS A 120 14.71 27.37 -4.01
N GLU A 121 13.39 27.58 -3.89
CA GLU A 121 12.57 26.92 -2.87
C GLU A 121 12.48 25.41 -3.09
N LYS A 122 12.37 24.96 -4.35
CA LYS A 122 12.46 23.52 -4.67
C LYS A 122 13.79 22.91 -4.25
N ASN A 123 14.90 23.56 -4.59
CA ASN A 123 16.24 23.11 -4.23
C ASN A 123 16.46 23.09 -2.71
N GLU A 124 15.92 24.06 -1.98
CA GLU A 124 16.00 24.11 -0.52
C GLU A 124 15.31 22.89 0.12
N LEU A 125 14.09 22.58 -0.31
CA LEU A 125 13.34 21.42 0.18
C LEU A 125 14.00 20.10 -0.23
N GLU A 126 14.52 20.01 -1.46
CA GLU A 126 15.25 18.82 -1.93
C GLU A 126 16.53 18.58 -1.10
N MET A 127 17.33 19.63 -0.85
CA MET A 127 18.52 19.52 -0.01
C MET A 127 18.20 19.10 1.41
N TRP A 128 17.13 19.65 2.01
CA TRP A 128 16.68 19.26 3.35
C TRP A 128 16.28 17.78 3.38
N ASN A 129 15.47 17.34 2.41
CA ASN A 129 15.05 15.95 2.29
C ASN A 129 16.23 15.00 2.08
N ARG A 130 17.20 15.37 1.24
CA ARG A 130 18.42 14.58 1.01
C ARG A 130 19.22 14.39 2.30
N LYS A 131 19.46 15.48 3.05
CA LYS A 131 20.15 15.42 4.36
C LYS A 131 19.40 14.54 5.36
N GLN A 132 18.07 14.57 5.36
CA GLN A 132 17.26 13.67 6.19
C GLN A 132 17.48 12.21 5.80
N GLN A 133 17.46 11.87 4.50
CA GLN A 133 17.72 10.50 4.04
C GLN A 133 19.14 10.05 4.44
N GLU A 134 20.16 10.90 4.26
CA GLU A 134 21.54 10.63 4.70
C GLU A 134 21.65 10.42 6.21
N LEU A 135 20.85 11.12 7.02
CA LEU A 135 20.79 10.93 8.46
C LEU A 135 20.14 9.58 8.83
N ILE A 136 19.07 9.20 8.12
CA ILE A 136 18.40 7.90 8.29
C ILE A 136 19.34 6.74 7.90
N GLU A 137 20.20 6.92 6.88
CA GLU A 137 21.17 5.89 6.49
C GLU A 137 22.19 5.54 7.57
N LYS A 138 22.38 6.42 8.56
CA LYS A 138 23.26 6.17 9.70
C LYS A 138 22.60 5.32 10.80
N ILE A 139 21.31 5.01 10.70
CA ILE A 139 20.64 4.11 11.64
C ILE A 139 21.29 2.73 11.52
N PRO A 140 21.79 2.15 12.63
CA PRO A 140 22.46 0.87 12.59
C PRO A 140 21.51 -0.24 12.12
N ALA A 141 22.03 -1.19 11.34
CA ALA A 141 21.25 -2.32 10.82
C ALA A 141 20.49 -3.09 11.91
N THR A 142 21.04 -3.14 13.12
CA THR A 142 20.45 -3.82 14.29
C THR A 142 19.22 -3.12 14.87
N ALA A 143 19.00 -1.83 14.56
CA ALA A 143 17.80 -1.10 15.00
C ALA A 143 16.59 -1.35 14.09
N TRP A 144 16.81 -1.88 12.88
CA TRP A 144 15.75 -2.17 11.94
C TRP A 144 15.05 -3.49 12.28
N LYS A 145 13.73 -3.41 12.40
CA LYS A 145 12.83 -4.54 12.56
C LYS A 145 12.09 -4.80 11.25
N ARG A 146 11.68 -6.05 11.04
CA ARG A 146 11.04 -6.49 9.80
C ARG A 146 9.60 -6.94 10.06
N ILE A 147 8.71 -6.53 9.17
CA ILE A 147 7.33 -7.00 9.06
C ILE A 147 7.21 -7.68 7.70
N ILE A 148 6.72 -8.92 7.73
CA ILE A 148 6.52 -9.73 6.53
C ILE A 148 5.03 -9.93 6.37
N LEU A 149 4.47 -9.40 5.28
CA LEU A 149 3.10 -9.64 4.88
C LEU A 149 3.06 -10.79 3.87
N THR A 150 2.06 -11.66 3.96
CA THR A 150 1.85 -12.84 3.10
C THR A 150 0.51 -12.75 2.35
N PRO A 151 0.36 -11.86 1.35
CA PRO A 151 -0.92 -11.62 0.67
C PRO A 151 -1.64 -12.86 0.13
N LEU A 152 -0.90 -13.85 -0.37
CA LEU A 152 -1.48 -15.09 -0.88
C LEU A 152 -2.26 -15.88 0.20
N GLN A 153 -1.78 -15.86 1.46
CA GLN A 153 -2.47 -16.52 2.57
C GLN A 153 -3.78 -15.81 2.90
N GLU A 154 -3.80 -14.48 2.87
CA GLU A 154 -5.01 -13.71 3.11
C GLU A 154 -6.02 -13.85 1.96
N VAL A 155 -5.55 -13.97 0.72
CA VAL A 155 -6.42 -14.27 -0.43
C VAL A 155 -7.15 -15.60 -0.23
N GLU A 156 -6.45 -16.65 0.21
CA GLU A 156 -7.09 -17.94 0.47
C GLU A 156 -8.07 -17.86 1.65
N LYS A 157 -7.69 -17.17 2.74
CA LYS A 157 -8.58 -16.90 3.90
C LYS A 157 -9.88 -16.19 3.52
N TYR A 158 -9.84 -15.25 2.57
CA TYR A 158 -11.00 -14.46 2.13
C TYR A 158 -11.67 -14.96 0.84
N LYS A 159 -11.22 -16.09 0.29
CA LYS A 159 -11.64 -16.61 -1.03
C LYS A 159 -13.15 -16.63 -1.23
N TYR A 160 -13.88 -17.19 -0.27
CA TYR A 160 -15.34 -17.36 -0.32
C TYR A 160 -16.11 -16.21 0.33
N GLN A 161 -15.43 -15.23 0.91
CA GLN A 161 -16.05 -14.11 1.61
C GLN A 161 -16.37 -12.98 0.63
N VAL A 162 -17.54 -12.37 0.76
CA VAL A 162 -17.93 -11.19 0.00
C VAL A 162 -17.77 -9.97 0.92
N PRO A 163 -17.08 -8.89 0.51
CA PRO A 163 -16.96 -7.72 1.35
C PRO A 163 -18.34 -7.13 1.69
N GLU A 164 -18.50 -6.66 2.92
CA GLU A 164 -19.73 -6.02 3.37
C GLU A 164 -19.87 -4.60 2.78
N GLY A 165 -21.12 -4.12 2.69
CA GLY A 165 -21.43 -2.76 2.24
C GLY A 165 -21.47 -2.54 0.73
N LYS A 166 -21.45 -1.27 0.32
CA LYS A 166 -21.49 -0.85 -1.10
C LYS A 166 -20.09 -0.77 -1.68
N GLY A 167 -19.94 -1.20 -2.94
CA GLY A 167 -18.69 -1.00 -3.67
C GLY A 167 -18.69 -1.56 -5.09
N ASN A 168 -17.55 -1.50 -5.77
CA ASN A 168 -17.47 -1.83 -7.18
C ASN A 168 -17.05 -3.30 -7.40
N ARG A 169 -18.04 -4.17 -7.60
CA ARG A 169 -17.84 -5.61 -7.83
C ARG A 169 -16.94 -5.92 -9.04
N SER A 170 -16.95 -5.08 -10.09
CA SER A 170 -16.14 -5.34 -11.29
C SER A 170 -14.65 -5.09 -11.08
N ARG A 171 -14.30 -4.25 -10.09
CA ARG A 171 -12.90 -3.99 -9.69
C ARG A 171 -12.37 -5.04 -8.71
N GLY A 172 -13.25 -5.81 -8.08
CA GLY A 172 -12.91 -6.89 -7.17
C GLY A 172 -12.86 -6.46 -5.70
N LYS A 173 -12.13 -7.24 -4.91
CA LYS A 173 -11.98 -7.09 -3.47
C LYS A 173 -10.63 -6.45 -3.15
N GLU A 174 -10.56 -5.79 -2.01
CA GLU A 174 -9.31 -5.29 -1.44
C GLU A 174 -9.09 -5.93 -0.07
N ILE A 175 -7.89 -6.47 0.14
CA ILE A 175 -7.42 -6.92 1.44
C ILE A 175 -6.51 -5.82 1.98
N HIS A 176 -6.98 -5.17 3.04
CA HIS A 176 -6.29 -4.06 3.68
C HIS A 176 -5.63 -4.53 4.99
N TYR A 177 -4.31 -4.40 5.06
CA TYR A 177 -3.51 -4.67 6.24
C TYR A 177 -3.46 -3.43 7.15
N LEU A 178 -3.83 -3.60 8.41
CA LEU A 178 -3.70 -2.62 9.47
C LEU A 178 -2.60 -3.10 10.41
N ILE A 179 -1.46 -2.43 10.34
CA ILE A 179 -0.27 -2.70 11.15
C ILE A 179 -0.28 -1.71 12.30
N SER A 180 -0.18 -2.18 13.54
CA SER A 180 -0.07 -1.32 14.73
C SER A 180 1.28 -1.57 15.37
N LEU A 181 2.07 -0.51 15.56
CA LEU A 181 3.36 -0.61 16.23
C LEU A 181 3.18 -0.40 17.74
N ASN A 182 3.70 -1.32 18.53
CA ASN A 182 3.63 -1.26 19.99
C ASN A 182 4.86 -0.55 20.57
N PRO A 183 4.77 0.10 21.74
CA PRO A 183 5.89 0.84 22.34
C PRO A 183 7.17 0.01 22.61
N ASP A 184 7.04 -1.30 22.82
CA ASP A 184 8.18 -2.24 22.94
C ASP A 184 8.83 -2.56 21.57
N GLY A 185 8.29 -1.96 20.52
CA GLY A 185 8.62 -2.15 19.13
C GLY A 185 8.21 -3.51 18.59
N SER A 186 7.30 -4.24 19.23
CA SER A 186 6.55 -5.32 18.59
C SER A 186 5.48 -4.74 17.66
N TYR A 187 4.76 -5.60 16.94
CA TYR A 187 3.69 -5.15 16.04
C TYR A 187 2.54 -6.15 16.01
N ASP A 188 1.35 -5.61 15.77
CA ASP A 188 0.12 -6.36 15.53
C ASP A 188 -0.37 -6.14 14.11
N ILE A 189 -0.82 -7.20 13.45
CA ILE A 189 -1.39 -7.15 12.11
C ILE A 189 -2.84 -7.59 12.15
N LYS A 190 -3.72 -6.76 11.61
CA LYS A 190 -5.11 -7.11 11.33
C LYS A 190 -5.38 -6.94 9.85
N THR A 191 -6.18 -7.82 9.28
CA THR A 191 -6.63 -7.69 7.89
C THR A 191 -8.12 -7.45 7.83
N LYS A 192 -8.53 -6.62 6.87
CA LYS A 192 -9.93 -6.32 6.58
C LYS A 192 -10.19 -6.50 5.09
N LEU A 193 -11.38 -6.99 4.78
CA LEU A 193 -11.83 -7.20 3.41
C LEU A 193 -12.81 -6.09 3.02
N TYR A 194 -12.49 -5.37 1.97
CA TYR A 194 -13.30 -4.28 1.42
C TYR A 194 -13.64 -4.51 -0.05
N TRP A 195 -14.64 -3.80 -0.53
CA TRP A 195 -14.76 -3.58 -1.97
C TRP A 195 -13.73 -2.55 -2.41
N VAL A 196 -13.12 -2.77 -3.57
CA VAL A 196 -12.24 -1.75 -4.16
C VAL A 196 -13.06 -0.47 -4.40
N SER A 197 -12.67 0.62 -3.73
CA SER A 197 -13.37 1.92 -3.79
C SER A 197 -12.69 2.90 -4.76
N LYS A 198 -13.44 3.92 -5.20
CA LYS A 198 -12.92 5.00 -6.06
C LYS A 198 -11.95 5.90 -5.29
N TYR A 199 -12.18 6.11 -4.00
CA TYR A 199 -11.36 7.02 -3.18
C TYR A 199 -9.96 6.47 -2.86
N GLN A 200 -9.79 5.15 -2.89
CA GLN A 200 -8.48 4.48 -2.77
C GLN A 200 -7.60 4.66 -4.01
N LYS A 201 -8.09 5.33 -5.06
CA LYS A 201 -7.27 5.69 -6.22
C LYS A 201 -6.10 6.63 -5.84
N PHE A 202 -6.24 7.39 -4.75
CA PHE A 202 -5.29 8.43 -4.34
C PHE A 202 -4.43 8.05 -3.14
N TRP A 203 -4.33 6.75 -2.81
CA TRP A 203 -3.55 6.27 -1.66
C TRP A 203 -2.05 6.13 -1.95
N ASN A 204 -1.62 6.44 -3.18
CA ASN A 204 -0.23 6.45 -3.65
C ASN A 204 0.12 7.81 -4.25
#